data_AF-A0A7X0BW24-F1
#
_entry.id   AF-A0A7X0BW24-F1
#
_cell.length_a   1.000
_cell.length_b   1.000
_cell.length_c   1.000
_cell.angle_alpha   90.00
_cell.angle_beta   90.00
_cell.angle_gamma   90.00
#
_symmetry.space_group_name_H-M   'P 1'
#
loop_
_entity.id
_entity.type
_entity.pdbx_description
1 polymer ?
#
loop_
_entity_poly.entity_id
_entity_poly.type
_entity_poly.pdbx_seq_one_letter_code
_entity_poly.pdbx_strand_id
1 'polypeptide(L)'
;MSLNIKNPEADRLAAEVSALTGESKTAAVISALRERRERLLARRQVTQDAAMADDLLALAAKIRSRLSPTDLSTDFLYDPETGLPA
;
A
#
# COMPACT_ATOMS: atom_id res chain seq x y z
N MET A 1 17.11 -24.13 -7.56
CA MET A 1 17.07 -23.73 -8.99
C MET A 1 18.09 -22.64 -9.22
N SER A 2 18.79 -22.65 -10.36
CA SER A 2 19.86 -21.69 -10.67
C SER A 2 19.38 -20.57 -11.59
N LEU A 3 19.61 -19.33 -11.18
CA LEU A 3 19.47 -18.14 -12.00
C LEU A 3 20.75 -18.00 -12.85
N ASN A 4 20.63 -18.06 -14.17
CA ASN A 4 21.78 -17.91 -15.08
C ASN A 4 21.70 -16.54 -15.78
N ILE A 5 22.58 -15.61 -15.40
CA ILE A 5 22.68 -14.27 -16.00
C ILE A 5 24.02 -14.17 -16.72
N LYS A 6 24.01 -14.23 -18.06
CA LYS A 6 25.19 -14.00 -18.91
C LYS A 6 25.24 -12.55 -19.36
N ASN A 7 25.51 -11.64 -18.43
CA ASN A 7 25.69 -10.22 -18.73
C ASN A 7 26.98 -9.73 -18.05
N PRO A 8 27.95 -9.18 -18.80
CA PRO A 8 29.23 -8.74 -18.24
C PRO A 8 29.09 -7.57 -17.26
N GLU A 9 28.10 -6.69 -17.47
CA GLU A 9 27.81 -5.59 -16.55
C GLU A 9 27.26 -6.09 -15.23
N ALA A 10 26.38 -7.10 -15.26
CA ALA A 10 25.84 -7.70 -14.05
C ALA A 10 26.93 -8.36 -13.20
N ASP A 11 27.89 -9.06 -13.84
CA ASP A 11 29.03 -9.64 -13.12
C ASP A 11 29.95 -8.56 -12.54
N ARG A 12 30.20 -7.49 -13.30
CA ARG A 12 31.01 -6.35 -12.82
C ARG A 12 30.36 -5.69 -11.60
N LEU A 13 29.08 -5.35 -11.67
CA LEU A 13 28.34 -4.75 -10.55
C LEU A 13 28.30 -5.68 -9.34
N ALA A 14 28.06 -6.98 -9.54
CA ALA A 14 28.09 -7.94 -8.45
C ALA A 14 29.48 -8.05 -7.80
N ALA A 15 30.56 -7.96 -8.59
CA ALA A 15 31.93 -7.94 -8.11
C ALA A 15 32.23 -6.67 -7.29
N GLU A 16 31.83 -5.50 -7.78
CA GLU A 16 32.02 -4.22 -7.10
C GLU A 16 31.29 -4.20 -5.75
N VAL A 17 30.01 -4.58 -5.72
CA VAL A 17 29.23 -4.64 -4.47
C VAL A 17 29.82 -5.67 -3.49
N SER A 18 30.22 -6.84 -3.99
CA SER A 18 30.90 -7.87 -3.20
C SER A 18 32.20 -7.36 -2.58
N ALA A 19 33.02 -6.63 -3.33
CA ALA A 19 34.26 -6.03 -2.83
C ALA A 19 34.02 -4.93 -1.78
N LEU A 20 32.96 -4.13 -1.95
CA LEU A 20 32.61 -3.06 -1.01
C LEU A 20 32.02 -3.59 0.31
N THR A 21 31.29 -4.70 0.26
CA THR A 21 30.55 -5.24 1.41
C THR A 21 31.27 -6.40 2.11
N GLY A 22 32.22 -7.05 1.44
CA GLY A 22 32.83 -8.30 1.89
C GLY A 22 31.93 -9.53 1.72
N GLU A 23 30.73 -9.38 1.15
CA GLU A 23 29.82 -10.48 0.87
C GLU A 23 30.19 -11.20 -0.43
N SER A 24 29.69 -12.42 -0.65
CA SER A 24 29.82 -13.09 -1.96
C SER A 24 29.01 -12.38 -3.05
N LYS A 25 29.42 -12.48 -4.32
CA LYS A 25 28.63 -11.98 -5.47
C LYS A 25 27.17 -12.44 -5.43
N THR A 26 26.93 -13.71 -5.06
CA THR A 26 25.58 -14.26 -4.93
C THR A 26 24.78 -13.57 -3.82
N ALA A 27 25.40 -13.35 -2.66
CA ALA A 27 24.76 -12.65 -1.55
C ALA A 27 24.43 -11.21 -1.94
N ALA A 28 25.37 -10.50 -2.56
CA ALA A 28 25.16 -9.15 -3.09
C ALA A 28 23.97 -9.07 -4.06
N VAL A 29 23.86 -10.03 -5.00
CA VAL A 29 22.74 -10.10 -5.94
C VAL A 29 21.42 -10.37 -5.22
N ILE A 30 21.39 -11.30 -4.27
CA ILE A 30 20.17 -11.60 -3.49
C ILE A 30 19.71 -10.38 -2.70
N SER A 31 20.64 -9.70 -2.01
CA SER A 31 20.35 -8.49 -1.23
C SER A 31 19.80 -7.38 -2.13
N ALA A 32 20.45 -7.09 -3.26
CA ALA A 32 19.99 -6.07 -4.21
C ALA A 32 18.58 -6.37 -4.76
N LEU A 33 18.28 -7.65 -5.07
CA LEU A 33 16.96 -8.07 -5.53
C LEU A 33 15.90 -7.94 -4.44
N ARG A 34 16.21 -8.30 -3.18
CA ARG A 34 15.30 -8.15 -2.04
C ARG A 34 14.95 -6.69 -1.82
N GLU A 35 15.94 -5.82 -1.74
CA GLU A 35 15.71 -4.39 -1.56
C GLU A 35 14.91 -3.79 -2.72
N ARG A 36 15.23 -4.18 -3.97
CA ARG A 36 14.48 -3.70 -5.13
C ARG A 36 13.02 -4.15 -5.07
N ARG A 37 12.78 -5.41 -4.69
CA ARG A 37 11.43 -5.95 -4.49
C ARG A 37 10.67 -5.17 -3.40
N GLU A 38 11.31 -4.92 -2.26
CA GLU A 38 10.69 -4.15 -1.17
C GLU A 38 10.35 -2.72 -1.59
N ARG A 39 11.26 -2.02 -2.27
CA ARG A 39 10.99 -0.68 -2.84
C ARG A 39 9.82 -0.69 -3.83
N LEU A 40 9.67 -1.75 -4.63
CA LEU A 40 8.56 -1.88 -5.56
C LEU A 40 7.23 -2.19 -4.85
N LEU A 41 7.26 -3.04 -3.82
CA LEU A 41 6.08 -3.33 -3.00
C LEU A 41 5.59 -2.09 -2.26
N ALA A 42 6.49 -1.34 -1.63
CA ALA A 42 6.14 -0.10 -0.93
C ALA A 42 5.48 0.93 -1.87
N ARG A 43 6.03 1.10 -3.08
CA ARG A 43 5.43 1.98 -4.10
C ARG A 43 4.04 1.53 -4.51
N ARG A 44 3.85 0.22 -4.72
CA ARG A 44 2.54 -0.34 -5.07
C ARG A 44 1.52 -0.11 -3.97
N GLN A 45 1.91 -0.31 -2.71
CA GLN A 45 1.02 -0.09 -1.57
C GLN A 45 0.57 1.37 -1.49
N VAL A 46 1.49 2.33 -1.60
CA VAL A 46 1.15 3.76 -1.58
C VAL A 46 0.16 4.12 -2.70
N THR A 47 0.37 3.60 -3.91
CA THR A 47 -0.57 3.82 -5.02
C THR A 47 -1.93 3.18 -4.77
N GLN A 48 -1.98 1.98 -4.17
CA GLN A 48 -3.22 1.31 -3.83
C GLN A 48 -3.99 2.03 -2.72
N ASP A 49 -3.30 2.51 -1.69
CA ASP A 49 -3.91 3.25 -0.57
C ASP A 49 -4.51 4.56 -1.06
N ALA A 50 -3.78 5.28 -1.94
CA ALA A 50 -4.29 6.50 -2.56
C ALA A 50 -5.53 6.23 -3.41
N ALA A 51 -5.49 5.21 -4.27
CA ALA A 51 -6.65 4.83 -5.10
C ALA A 51 -7.85 4.40 -4.24
N MET A 52 -7.62 3.65 -3.17
CA MET A 52 -8.68 3.22 -2.25
C MET A 52 -9.30 4.40 -1.49
N ALA A 53 -8.48 5.38 -1.07
CA ALA A 53 -8.98 6.59 -0.44
C ALA A 53 -9.86 7.41 -1.40
N ASP A 54 -9.44 7.54 -2.67
CA ASP A 54 -10.22 8.21 -3.70
C ASP A 54 -11.56 7.49 -3.95
N ASP A 55 -11.55 6.16 -4.01
CA ASP A 55 -12.76 5.35 -4.17
C ASP A 55 -13.73 5.52 -2.99
N LEU A 56 -13.21 5.52 -1.76
CA LEU A 56 -14.01 5.73 -0.55
C LEU A 56 -14.63 7.13 -0.53
N LEU A 57 -13.87 8.17 -0.88
CA LEU A 57 -14.37 9.54 -0.96
C LEU A 57 -15.42 9.69 -2.07
N ALA A 58 -15.21 9.06 -3.23
CA ALA A 58 -16.17 9.05 -4.31
C ALA A 58 -17.48 8.33 -3.91
N LEU A 59 -17.39 7.23 -3.16
CA LEU A 59 -18.55 6.54 -2.62
C LEU A 59 -19.28 7.39 -1.58
N ALA A 60 -18.57 8.01 -0.65
CA ALA A 60 -19.15 8.89 0.36
C ALA A 60 -19.90 10.08 -0.29
N ALA A 61 -19.33 10.69 -1.33
CA ALA A 61 -19.98 11.75 -2.10
C ALA A 61 -21.28 11.27 -2.79
N LYS A 62 -21.29 10.05 -3.34
CA LYS A 62 -22.50 9.43 -3.93
C LYS A 62 -23.59 9.12 -2.91
N ILE A 63 -23.21 8.69 -1.70
CA ILE A 63 -24.16 8.46 -0.60
C ILE A 63 -24.75 9.81 -0.18
N ARG A 64 -23.90 10.80 0.07
CA ARG A 64 -24.31 12.14 0.51
C ARG A 64 -25.27 12.82 -0.46
N SER A 65 -25.12 12.63 -1.78
CA SER A 65 -26.02 13.23 -2.76
C SER A 65 -27.42 12.61 -2.79
N ARG A 66 -27.63 11.47 -2.12
CA ARG A 66 -28.91 10.75 -2.05
C ARG A 66 -29.58 10.84 -0.67
N LEU A 67 -28.84 11.28 0.35
CA LEU A 67 -29.38 11.43 1.71
C LEU A 67 -30.17 12.73 1.83
N SER A 68 -31.35 12.63 2.44
CA SER A 68 -32.15 13.77 2.87
C SER A 68 -31.77 14.16 4.31
N PRO A 69 -32.01 15.40 4.75
CA PRO A 69 -31.76 15.83 6.13
C PRO A 69 -32.45 14.93 7.17
N THR A 70 -33.63 14.39 6.84
CA THR A 70 -34.39 13.46 7.69
C THR A 70 -33.68 12.12 7.88
N ASP A 71 -32.88 11.66 6.92
CA ASP A 71 -32.14 10.39 7.02
C ASP A 71 -30.98 10.46 8.03
N LEU A 72 -30.61 11.67 8.45
CA LEU A 72 -29.57 11.95 9.43
C LEU A 72 -30.14 12.39 10.79
N SER A 73 -31.46 12.35 10.95
CA SER A 73 -32.11 12.66 12.23
C SER A 73 -31.75 11.63 13.28
N THR A 74 -31.50 12.07 14.51
CA THR A 74 -31.31 11.20 15.68
C THR A 74 -32.59 11.06 16.51
N ASP A 75 -33.70 11.65 16.05
CA ASP A 75 -34.95 11.74 16.81
C ASP A 75 -35.56 10.35 17.07
N PHE A 76 -35.13 9.32 16.33
CA PHE A 76 -35.51 7.93 16.57
C PHE A 76 -34.76 7.27 17.74
N LEU A 77 -33.70 7.88 18.27
CA LEU A 77 -32.88 7.30 19.34
C LEU A 77 -33.44 7.58 20.75
N TYR A 78 -34.30 8.59 20.89
CA TYR A 78 -34.85 9.01 22.18
C TYR A 78 -36.35 9.19 22.06
N ASP A 79 -37.08 8.73 23.07
CA ASP A 79 -38.50 8.98 23.18
C ASP A 79 -38.75 10.50 23.39
N PRO A 80 -39.59 11.17 22.58
CA PRO A 80 -39.77 12.62 22.64
C PRO A 80 -40.42 13.13 23.93
N GLU A 81 -41.22 12.29 24.60
CA GLU A 81 -42.01 12.66 25.77
C GLU A 81 -41.22 12.45 27.08
N THR A 82 -40.40 11.40 27.12
CA THR A 82 -39.65 10.99 28.31
C THR A 82 -38.17 11.36 28.24
N GLY A 83 -37.62 11.60 27.04
CA GLY A 83 -36.21 11.90 26.81
C GLY A 83 -35.26 10.73 27.08
N LEU A 84 -35.80 9.52 27.31
CA LEU A 84 -35.03 8.32 27.56
C LEU A 84 -34.70 7.61 26.22
N PRO A 85 -33.61 6.83 26.16
CA PRO A 85 -33.32 5.99 24.99
C PRO A 85 -34.51 5.09 24.68
N ALA A 86 -34.92 5.06 23.41
CA ALA A 86 -36.01 4.22 22.92
C ALA A 86 -35.70 2.71 23.04
#